data_AF-A0A0F7VY70-F1
#
_entry.id   AF-A0A0F7VY70-F1
#
_cell.length_a   1.000
_cell.length_b   1.000
_cell.length_c   1.000
_cell.angle_alpha   90.00
_cell.angle_beta   90.00
_cell.angle_gamma   90.00
#
_symmetry.space_group_name_H-M   'P 1'
#
loop_
_entity.id
_entity.type
_entity.pdbx_description
1 polymer ?
#
loop_
_entity_poly.entity_id
_entity_poly.type
_entity_poly.pdbx_seq_one_letter_code
_entity_poly.pdbx_strand_id
1 'polypeptide(L)'
;MVSKPVNKTIARLGAGRPSLVLYEPAWAIGGDHGASPGHAAHVLEDLHTALGTAHTRFLYGGSVTPGTYTALRRAAPWDGVAVGRAAQDPGMLHEVTAELLGSGPEGTPPRE
;
A
#
# COMPACT_ATOMS: atom_id res chain seq x y z
N MET A 1 -16.74 4.43 0.00
CA MET A 1 -17.51 3.24 -0.40
C MET A 1 -16.83 2.54 -1.57
N VAL A 2 -15.83 1.72 -1.27
CA VAL A 2 -15.21 0.79 -2.23
C VAL A 2 -16.25 -0.32 -2.52
N SER A 3 -17.04 -0.13 -3.57
CA SER A 3 -18.34 -0.79 -3.75
C SER A 3 -18.26 -2.11 -4.54
N LYS A 4 -18.45 -3.25 -3.84
CA LYS A 4 -18.95 -4.58 -4.30
C LYS A 4 -18.03 -5.67 -4.93
N PRO A 5 -17.02 -5.47 -5.81
CA PRO A 5 -16.32 -6.60 -6.44
C PRO A 5 -15.25 -7.22 -5.55
N VAL A 6 -14.64 -6.43 -4.66
CA VAL A 6 -13.51 -6.85 -3.80
C VAL A 6 -13.86 -8.04 -2.90
N ASN A 7 -15.09 -8.06 -2.36
CA ASN A 7 -15.51 -9.06 -1.38
C ASN A 7 -15.66 -10.48 -1.97
N LYS A 8 -15.97 -10.61 -3.27
CA LYS A 8 -16.17 -11.93 -3.92
C LYS A 8 -14.87 -12.64 -4.29
N THR A 9 -13.78 -11.90 -4.50
CA THR A 9 -12.51 -12.46 -5.00
C THR A 9 -11.67 -13.06 -3.89
N ILE A 10 -11.60 -12.40 -2.72
CA ILE A 10 -10.77 -12.90 -1.60
C ILE A 10 -11.40 -14.10 -0.91
N ALA A 11 -12.73 -14.20 -0.84
CA ALA A 11 -13.43 -15.36 -0.31
C ALA A 11 -13.04 -16.69 -1.01
N ARG A 12 -12.48 -16.62 -2.22
CA ARG A 12 -12.05 -17.78 -3.02
C ARG A 12 -10.60 -18.21 -2.78
N LEU A 13 -9.78 -17.41 -2.10
CA LEU A 13 -8.36 -17.73 -1.88
C LEU A 13 -8.14 -18.82 -0.82
N GLY A 14 -9.18 -19.20 -0.06
CA GLY A 14 -9.09 -20.17 1.03
C GLY A 14 -8.49 -19.55 2.29
N ALA A 15 -9.09 -19.83 3.44
CA ALA A 15 -8.61 -19.31 4.72
C ALA A 15 -7.18 -19.80 5.02
N GLY A 16 -6.34 -18.94 5.61
CA GLY A 16 -5.01 -19.32 6.11
C GLY A 16 -3.86 -19.22 5.11
N ARG A 17 -4.11 -18.89 3.84
CA ARG A 17 -3.03 -18.71 2.85
C ARG A 17 -2.46 -17.29 2.92
N PRO A 18 -1.12 -17.12 2.87
CA PRO A 18 -0.52 -15.80 2.67
C PRO A 18 -1.10 -15.12 1.43
N SER A 19 -1.55 -13.88 1.60
CA SER A 19 -2.13 -13.09 0.52
C SER A 19 -1.67 -11.66 0.58
N LEU A 20 -1.66 -11.02 -0.59
CA LEU A 20 -1.26 -9.64 -0.75
C LEU A 20 -2.33 -8.90 -1.55
N VAL A 21 -2.82 -7.80 -1.00
CA VAL A 21 -3.76 -6.90 -1.65
C VAL A 21 -2.99 -5.67 -2.10
N LEU A 22 -2.95 -5.45 -3.41
CA LEU A 22 -2.35 -4.26 -4.00
C LEU A 22 -3.48 -3.27 -4.36
N TYR A 23 -3.50 -2.12 -3.70
CA TYR A 23 -4.42 -1.04 -4.04
C TYR A 23 -3.82 -0.15 -5.13
N GLU A 24 -4.40 -0.18 -6.33
CA GLU A 24 -4.01 0.67 -7.46
C GLU A 24 -5.11 1.71 -7.77
N PRO A 25 -4.90 3.00 -7.46
CA PRO A 25 -5.83 4.06 -7.84
C PRO A 25 -5.75 4.31 -9.35
N ALA A 26 -6.56 3.57 -10.13
CA ALA A 26 -6.53 3.62 -11.60
C ALA A 26 -6.64 5.04 -12.19
N TRP A 27 -7.39 5.92 -11.53
CA TRP A 27 -7.55 7.33 -11.91
C TRP A 27 -6.29 8.19 -11.74
N ALA A 28 -5.33 7.73 -10.95
CA ALA A 28 -4.04 8.40 -10.73
C ALA A 28 -2.90 7.73 -11.52
N ILE A 29 -3.18 6.69 -12.31
CA ILE A 29 -2.17 6.02 -13.13
C ILE A 29 -1.79 6.92 -14.31
N GLY A 30 -0.48 7.10 -14.51
CA GLY A 30 0.07 7.92 -15.60
C GLY A 30 0.18 9.42 -15.28
N GLY A 31 -0.40 9.88 -14.17
CA GLY A 31 -0.22 11.25 -13.68
C GLY A 31 1.15 11.46 -13.02
N ASP A 32 1.48 12.73 -12.79
CA ASP A 32 2.70 13.14 -12.06
C ASP A 32 2.59 12.83 -10.56
N HIS A 33 1.36 12.79 -10.04
CA HIS A 33 1.07 12.55 -8.62
C HIS A 33 0.18 11.33 -8.44
N GLY A 34 0.47 10.54 -7.40
CA GLY A 34 -0.40 9.45 -6.95
C GLY A 34 -1.68 9.98 -6.27
N ALA A 35 -2.49 9.07 -5.76
CA ALA A 35 -3.60 9.46 -4.88
C ALA A 35 -3.07 10.23 -3.66
N SER A 36 -3.86 11.17 -3.15
CA SER A 36 -3.47 11.90 -1.94
C SER A 36 -3.27 10.92 -0.77
N PRO A 37 -2.32 11.20 0.16
CA PRO A 37 -2.06 10.28 1.26
C PRO A 37 -3.30 9.94 2.09
N GLY A 38 -4.16 10.93 2.36
CA GLY A 38 -5.41 10.72 3.08
C GLY A 38 -6.42 9.84 2.33
N HIS A 39 -6.54 10.02 1.01
CA HIS A 39 -7.43 9.16 0.22
C HIS A 39 -6.94 7.71 0.17
N ALA A 40 -5.64 7.52 -0.07
CA ALA A 40 -5.05 6.19 -0.13
C ALA A 40 -5.10 5.49 1.23
N ALA A 41 -4.81 6.19 2.32
CA ALA A 41 -4.96 5.68 3.68
C ALA A 41 -6.39 5.22 3.97
N HIS A 42 -7.39 6.04 3.64
CA HIS A 42 -8.79 5.70 3.84
C HIS A 42 -9.21 4.43 3.07
N VAL A 43 -8.76 4.30 1.81
CA VAL A 43 -9.06 3.10 1.02
C VAL A 43 -8.34 1.86 1.55
N LEU A 44 -7.08 1.99 1.97
CA LEU A 44 -6.32 0.88 2.56
C LEU A 44 -6.95 0.41 3.88
N GLU A 45 -7.44 1.33 4.70
CA GLU A 45 -8.19 1.01 5.91
C GLU A 45 -9.51 0.30 5.61
N ASP A 46 -10.31 0.81 4.66
CA ASP A 46 -11.54 0.15 4.20
C ASP A 46 -11.27 -1.28 3.69
N LEU A 47 -10.18 -1.47 2.94
CA LEU A 47 -9.75 -2.79 2.46
C LEU A 47 -9.29 -3.70 3.60
N HIS A 48 -8.55 -3.16 4.57
CA HIS A 48 -8.11 -3.90 5.75
C HIS A 48 -9.30 -4.37 6.58
N THR A 49 -10.29 -3.51 6.83
CA THR A 49 -11.52 -3.87 7.54
C THR A 49 -12.33 -4.93 6.78
N ALA A 50 -12.39 -4.84 5.45
CA ALA A 50 -13.18 -5.77 4.65
C ALA A 50 -12.50 -7.13 4.43
N LEU A 51 -11.17 -7.18 4.37
CA LEU A 51 -10.40 -8.31 3.85
C LEU A 51 -9.26 -8.78 4.77
N GLY A 52 -9.03 -8.08 5.87
CA GLY A 52 -7.93 -8.32 6.78
C GLY A 52 -8.00 -9.70 7.40
N THR A 53 -6.89 -10.44 7.30
CA THR A 53 -6.65 -11.66 8.07
C THR A 53 -5.23 -11.59 8.62
N ALA A 54 -4.87 -12.49 9.54
CA ALA A 54 -3.50 -12.61 10.05
C ALA A 54 -2.45 -12.85 8.93
N HIS A 55 -2.89 -13.30 7.75
CA HIS A 55 -2.03 -13.65 6.62
C HIS A 55 -2.19 -12.71 5.42
N THR A 56 -2.94 -11.62 5.56
CA THR A 56 -3.16 -10.64 4.49
C THR A 56 -2.27 -9.42 4.69
N ARG A 57 -1.49 -9.08 3.67
CA ARG A 57 -0.71 -7.83 3.60
C ARG A 57 -1.36 -6.86 2.63
N PHE A 58 -1.28 -5.56 2.92
CA PHE A 58 -1.87 -4.49 2.11
C PHE A 58 -0.77 -3.55 1.63
N LEU A 59 -0.64 -3.43 0.30
CA LEU A 59 0.31 -2.53 -0.34
C LEU A 59 -0.40 -1.42 -1.11
N TYR A 60 0.23 -0.25 -1.16
CA TYR A 60 -0.14 0.81 -2.09
C TYR A 60 0.62 0.67 -3.42
N GLY A 61 -0.09 0.72 -4.54
CA GLY A 61 0.44 0.58 -5.89
C GLY A 61 0.22 1.79 -6.81
N GLY A 62 -0.10 2.96 -6.27
CA GLY A 62 -0.19 4.18 -7.08
C GLY A 62 1.18 4.71 -7.50
N SER A 63 1.26 5.97 -7.92
CA SER A 63 2.54 6.61 -8.27
C SER A 63 3.41 6.75 -7.02
N VAL A 64 4.42 5.88 -6.86
CA VAL A 64 5.39 5.91 -5.76
C VAL A 64 6.60 6.72 -6.18
N THR A 65 6.83 7.81 -5.45
CA THR A 65 8.00 8.68 -5.55
C THR A 65 8.58 8.92 -4.15
N PRO A 66 9.81 9.46 -4.01
CA PRO A 66 10.35 9.84 -2.72
C PRO A 66 9.36 10.71 -1.92
N GLY A 67 9.20 10.40 -0.64
CA GLY A 67 8.24 11.03 0.28
C GLY A 67 6.86 10.36 0.32
N THR A 68 6.53 9.52 -0.67
CA THR A 68 5.22 8.85 -0.74
C THR A 68 5.03 7.90 0.44
N TYR A 69 6.05 7.11 0.78
CA TYR A 69 5.96 6.12 1.85
C TYR A 69 5.73 6.82 3.20
N THR A 70 6.55 7.82 3.52
CA THR A 70 6.49 8.56 4.78
C THR A 70 5.14 9.28 4.93
N ALA A 71 4.65 9.92 3.86
CA ALA A 71 3.38 10.64 3.88
C ALA A 71 2.20 9.68 4.11
N LEU A 72 2.19 8.53 3.44
CA LEU A 72 1.15 7.50 3.63
C LEU A 72 1.25 6.83 5.00
N ARG A 73 2.44 6.58 5.51
CA ARG A 73 2.65 5.88 6.79
C ARG A 73 2.15 6.70 7.97
N ARG A 74 2.18 8.03 7.86
CA ARG A 74 1.58 8.95 8.83
C ARG A 74 0.05 8.93 8.84
N ALA A 75 -0.59 8.46 7.77
CA ALA A 75 -2.03 8.54 7.60
C ALA A 75 -2.80 7.27 8.00
N ALA A 76 -2.21 6.08 7.85
CA ALA A 76 -2.81 4.80 8.27
C ALA A 76 -1.76 3.68 8.40
N PRO A 77 -2.08 2.57 9.10
CA PRO A 77 -1.26 1.35 9.07
C PRO A 77 -1.46 0.56 7.75
N TRP A 78 -0.36 0.24 7.07
CA TRP A 78 -0.30 -0.61 5.87
C TRP A 78 1.11 -1.24 5.78
N ASP A 79 1.29 -2.25 4.92
CA ASP A 79 2.45 -3.15 4.99
C ASP A 79 3.61 -2.76 4.04
N GLY A 80 3.34 -2.02 2.97
CA GLY A 80 4.39 -1.55 2.04
C GLY A 80 3.87 -0.93 0.75
N VAL A 81 4.78 -0.65 -0.19
CA VAL A 81 4.45 -0.10 -1.51
C VAL A 81 4.90 -1.06 -2.60
N ALA A 82 4.20 -1.06 -3.73
CA ALA A 82 4.70 -1.63 -4.98
C ALA A 82 5.32 -0.52 -5.83
N VAL A 83 6.62 -0.63 -6.12
CA VAL A 83 7.36 0.40 -6.86
C VAL A 83 7.26 0.10 -8.37
N GLY A 84 6.51 0.94 -9.08
CA GLY A 84 6.33 0.87 -10.54
C GLY A 84 7.42 1.59 -11.32
N ARG A 85 7.07 2.68 -12.01
CA ARG A 85 7.99 3.47 -12.86
C ARG A 85 9.31 3.86 -12.18
N ALA A 86 9.26 4.22 -10.89
CA ALA A 86 10.45 4.58 -10.13
C ALA A 86 11.49 3.44 -10.05
N ALA A 87 11.10 2.18 -10.26
CA ALA A 87 12.03 1.05 -10.31
C ALA A 87 12.86 1.00 -11.60
N GLN A 88 12.48 1.75 -12.64
CA GLN A 88 13.20 1.81 -13.92
C GLN A 88 14.33 2.84 -13.92
N ASP A 89 14.30 3.80 -12.99
CA ASP A 89 15.35 4.80 -12.79
C ASP A 89 16.15 4.43 -11.53
N PRO A 90 17.45 4.11 -11.64
CA PRO A 90 18.25 3.69 -10.49
C PRO A 90 18.35 4.73 -9.36
N GLY A 91 18.34 6.03 -9.69
CA GLY A 91 18.38 7.11 -8.71
C GLY A 91 17.07 7.20 -7.93
N MET A 92 15.94 7.20 -8.64
CA MET A 92 14.61 7.16 -8.02
C MET A 92 14.40 5.90 -7.18
N LEU A 93 14.83 4.74 -7.67
CA LEU A 93 14.78 3.49 -6.93
C LEU A 93 15.62 3.57 -5.65
N HIS A 94 16.82 4.14 -5.73
CA HIS A 94 17.68 4.35 -4.56
C HIS A 94 17.00 5.23 -3.52
N GLU A 95 16.45 6.37 -3.92
CA GLU A 95 15.78 7.30 -3.00
C GLU A 95 14.53 6.69 -2.35
N VAL A 96 13.67 6.03 -3.12
CA VAL A 96 12.49 5.34 -2.59
C VAL A 96 12.90 4.21 -1.64
N THR A 97 13.94 3.44 -1.98
CA THR A 97 14.42 2.36 -1.11
C THR A 97 15.05 2.91 0.18
N ALA A 98 15.80 4.00 0.08
CA ALA A 98 16.37 4.68 1.24
C ALA A 98 15.27 5.22 2.17
N GLU A 99 14.19 5.76 1.63
CA GLU A 99 13.00 6.16 2.40
C GLU A 99 12.38 4.96 3.12
N LEU A 100 12.19 3.83 2.44
CA LEU A 100 11.62 2.61 3.01
C LEU A 100 12.46 2.06 4.17
N LEU A 101 13.78 2.05 4.02
CA LEU A 101 14.73 1.54 5.01
C LEU A 101 14.95 2.52 6.17
N GLY A 102 14.98 3.83 5.88
CA GLY A 102 15.13 4.90 6.86
C GLY A 102 13.88 5.11 7.71
N SER A 103 12.72 4.66 7.23
CA SER A 103 11.45 4.66 7.96
C SER A 103 11.23 3.42 8.83
N GLY A 104 12.33 2.77 9.28
CA GLY A 104 12.31 1.65 10.21
C GLY A 104 11.53 1.96 11.51
N PRO A 105 11.22 0.94 12.35
CA PRO A 105 10.15 0.99 13.33
C PRO A 105 10.51 1.81 14.59
N GLU A 106 10.71 3.11 14.47
CA GLU A 106 10.38 4.02 15.56
C GLU A 106 8.86 4.25 15.55
N GLY A 107 8.10 3.25 16.02
CA GLY A 107 6.69 3.46 16.38
C GLY A 107 5.65 2.46 15.84
N THR A 108 6.03 1.35 15.19
CA THR A 108 5.07 0.26 14.93
C THR A 108 5.39 -0.91 15.85
N PRO A 109 4.59 -1.16 16.91
CA PRO A 109 4.80 -2.33 17.75
C PRO A 109 4.66 -3.61 16.91
N PRO A 110 5.41 -4.68 17.24
CA PRO A 110 5.22 -5.99 16.63
C PRO A 110 3.76 -6.41 16.81
N ARG A 111 3.11 -6.89 15.75
CA ARG A 111 1.82 -7.55 15.87
C ARG A 111 2.09 -9.00 16.27
N GLU A 112 1.70 -9.32 17.50
CA GLU A 112 1.59 -10.66 18.08
C GLU A 112 0.60 -11.57 17.34
#